data_AF-A0A7V9VGK3-F1
#
_entry.id   AF-A0A7V9VGK3-F1
#
_cell.length_a   1.000
_cell.length_b   1.000
_cell.length_c   1.000
_cell.angle_alpha   90.00
_cell.angle_beta   90.00
_cell.angle_gamma   90.00
#
_symmetry.space_group_name_H-M   'P 1'
#
loop_
_entity.id
_entity.type
_entity.pdbx_description
1 polymer ?
#
loop_
_entity_poly.entity_id
_entity_poly.type
_entity_poly.pdbx_seq_one_letter_code
_entity_poly.pdbx_strand_id
1 'polypeptide(L)'
;MATIGTNWAGNHAYRATRLHQPTSTGELRSIIAAAPMIHALGSRHCFNDIADSAELVSLDRLDYGIEIDRTASTVTVGGSIRYGALAQALVREGLALHNMASLPHISVAGAVATATHGSGDAKGNLATAVAALELV
;
A
#
# COMPACT_ATOMS: atom_id res chain seq x y z
N MET A 1 6.36 -2.33 -26.95
CA MET A 1 6.04 -1.44 -25.81
C MET A 1 6.24 -2.24 -24.54
N ALA A 2 6.98 -1.70 -23.56
CA ALA A 2 7.11 -2.37 -22.26
C ALA A 2 5.71 -2.45 -21.62
N THR A 3 5.28 -3.66 -21.28
CA THR A 3 3.98 -3.87 -20.62
C THR A 3 4.11 -3.46 -19.15
N ILE A 4 3.03 -2.95 -18.56
CA ILE A 4 2.97 -2.68 -17.10
C ILE A 4 3.14 -3.96 -16.28
N GLY A 5 3.00 -5.13 -16.93
CA GLY A 5 3.15 -6.45 -16.35
C GLY A 5 1.82 -7.00 -15.86
N THR A 6 1.91 -8.03 -15.04
CA THR A 6 0.76 -8.69 -14.43
C THR A 6 0.63 -8.34 -12.95
N ASN A 7 -0.46 -8.81 -12.34
CA ASN A 7 -0.49 -8.99 -10.90
C ASN A 7 0.61 -9.98 -10.44
N TRP A 8 0.82 -10.09 -9.13
CA TRP A 8 1.86 -10.92 -8.53
C TRP A 8 1.76 -12.39 -8.95
N ALA A 9 0.55 -12.93 -9.10
CA ALA A 9 0.31 -14.33 -9.48
C ALA A 9 0.35 -14.59 -11.00
N GLY A 10 0.46 -13.56 -11.83
CA GLY A 10 0.52 -13.71 -13.29
C GLY A 10 -0.82 -13.97 -13.98
N ASN A 11 -1.93 -14.13 -13.23
CA ASN A 11 -3.24 -14.47 -13.80
C ASN A 11 -4.02 -13.28 -14.35
N HIS A 12 -3.60 -12.05 -14.04
CA HIS A 12 -4.22 -10.82 -14.56
C HIS A 12 -3.17 -9.90 -15.17
N ALA A 13 -3.29 -9.60 -16.47
CA ALA A 13 -2.48 -8.60 -17.15
C ALA A 13 -3.18 -7.24 -17.12
N TYR A 14 -2.49 -6.19 -16.66
CA TYR A 14 -3.09 -4.87 -16.56
C TYR A 14 -3.31 -4.26 -17.95
N ARG A 15 -4.50 -3.67 -18.17
CA ARG A 15 -4.84 -2.99 -19.43
C ARG A 15 -4.20 -1.60 -19.55
N ALA A 16 -3.74 -1.04 -18.43
CA ALA A 16 -3.21 0.31 -18.39
C ALA A 16 -2.08 0.50 -19.40
N THR A 17 -2.06 1.68 -20.01
CA THR A 17 -1.03 2.06 -21.00
C THR A 17 0.10 2.87 -20.36
N ARG A 18 -0.12 3.36 -19.14
CA ARG A 18 0.82 4.18 -18.37
C ARG A 18 0.84 3.77 -16.90
N LEU A 19 2.06 3.60 -16.37
CA LEU A 19 2.32 3.49 -14.93
C LEU A 19 3.12 4.72 -14.48
N HIS A 20 2.49 5.56 -13.69
CA HIS A 20 3.11 6.73 -13.06
C HIS A 20 3.87 6.31 -11.80
N GLN A 21 5.01 6.94 -11.55
CA GLN A 21 5.84 6.68 -10.36
C GLN A 21 6.34 8.02 -9.78
N PRO A 22 5.44 8.83 -9.19
CA PRO A 22 5.79 10.13 -8.65
C PRO A 22 6.83 10.04 -7.55
N THR A 23 7.62 11.10 -7.42
CA THR A 23 8.69 11.27 -6.44
C THR A 23 8.38 12.35 -5.40
N SER A 24 7.25 13.05 -5.56
CA SER A 24 6.73 13.99 -4.56
C SER A 24 5.19 13.97 -4.51
N THR A 25 4.62 14.43 -3.39
CA THR A 25 3.18 14.61 -3.23
C THR A 25 2.61 15.64 -4.22
N GLY A 26 3.37 16.68 -4.58
CA GLY A 26 2.95 17.66 -5.58
C GLY A 26 2.84 17.05 -6.99
N GLU A 27 3.79 16.20 -7.37
CA GLU A 27 3.75 15.44 -8.61
C GLU A 27 2.56 14.46 -8.62
N LEU A 28 2.35 13.73 -7.52
CA LEU A 28 1.21 12.82 -7.35
C LEU A 28 -0.13 13.55 -7.55
N ARG A 29 -0.33 14.70 -6.90
CA ARG A 29 -1.53 15.54 -7.06
C ARG A 29 -1.74 15.98 -8.50
N SER A 30 -0.66 16.38 -9.18
CA SER A 30 -0.72 16.82 -10.58
C SER A 30 -1.12 15.68 -11.52
N ILE A 31 -0.59 14.47 -11.29
CA ILE A 31 -0.95 13.27 -12.05
C ILE A 31 -2.42 12.91 -11.83
N ILE A 32 -2.87 12.87 -10.57
CA ILE A 32 -4.26 12.52 -10.23
C ILE A 32 -5.23 13.54 -10.85
N ALA A 33 -4.93 14.83 -10.76
CA ALA A 33 -5.79 15.87 -11.31
C ALA A 33 -5.90 15.84 -12.84
N ALA A 34 -4.87 15.34 -13.53
CA ALA A 34 -4.85 15.25 -15.00
C ALA A 34 -5.45 13.95 -15.56
N ALA A 35 -5.54 12.89 -14.75
CA ALA A 35 -5.97 11.58 -15.20
C ALA A 35 -7.50 11.41 -15.10
N PRO A 36 -8.22 11.13 -16.20
CA PRO A 36 -9.69 10.92 -16.15
C PRO A 36 -10.10 9.72 -15.29
N MET A 37 -9.25 8.69 -15.25
CA MET A 37 -9.45 7.48 -14.45
C MET A 37 -8.09 6.87 -14.14
N ILE A 38 -7.76 6.79 -12.85
CA ILE A 38 -6.47 6.28 -12.38
C ILE A 38 -6.68 5.43 -11.13
N HIS A 39 -5.99 4.30 -11.04
CA HIS A 39 -5.98 3.45 -9.84
C HIS A 39 -4.57 3.37 -9.25
N ALA A 40 -4.51 3.23 -7.93
CA ALA A 40 -3.26 2.97 -7.22
C ALA A 40 -2.82 1.51 -7.41
N LEU A 41 -1.54 1.31 -7.72
CA LEU A 41 -0.91 0.01 -7.87
C LEU A 41 0.13 -0.22 -6.78
N GLY A 42 -0.26 -0.98 -5.76
CA GLY A 42 0.62 -1.38 -4.65
C GLY A 42 1.51 -2.58 -5.00
N SER A 43 1.63 -3.53 -4.06
CA SER A 43 2.44 -4.75 -4.24
C SER A 43 1.87 -5.78 -5.23
N ARG A 44 0.83 -5.41 -6.01
CA ARG A 44 0.20 -6.24 -7.05
C ARG A 44 -0.39 -7.55 -6.55
N HIS A 45 -0.69 -7.65 -5.24
CA HIS A 45 -1.09 -8.90 -4.58
C HIS A 45 -2.61 -9.10 -4.55
N CYS A 46 -3.31 -8.66 -5.60
CA CYS A 46 -4.71 -8.98 -5.88
C CYS A 46 -4.77 -10.10 -6.94
N PHE A 47 -5.88 -10.83 -6.99
CA PHE A 47 -6.08 -11.97 -7.91
C PHE A 47 -7.17 -11.71 -8.96
N ASN A 48 -7.66 -10.47 -9.01
CA ASN A 48 -8.70 -9.97 -9.91
C ASN A 48 -8.28 -8.60 -10.47
N ASP A 49 -9.22 -7.93 -11.14
CA ASP A 49 -9.05 -6.66 -11.83
C ASP A 49 -9.22 -5.41 -10.93
N ILE A 50 -9.31 -5.56 -9.60
CA ILE A 50 -9.60 -4.44 -8.68
C ILE A 50 -8.62 -3.27 -8.81
N ALA A 51 -7.36 -3.55 -9.11
CA ALA A 51 -6.31 -2.54 -9.26
C ALA A 51 -6.16 -2.04 -10.71
N ASP A 52 -6.92 -2.56 -11.67
CA ASP A 52 -6.74 -2.27 -13.10
C ASP A 52 -7.49 -1.00 -13.53
N SER A 53 -6.92 -0.25 -14.47
CA SER A 53 -7.45 1.03 -14.94
C SER A 53 -6.85 1.40 -16.30
N ALA A 54 -7.23 2.55 -16.89
CA ALA A 54 -6.56 3.07 -18.09
C ALA A 54 -5.14 3.58 -17.78
N GLU A 55 -4.96 4.13 -16.59
CA GLU A 55 -3.69 4.60 -16.04
C GLU A 55 -3.52 4.11 -14.60
N LEU A 56 -2.28 3.82 -14.20
CA LEU A 56 -1.96 3.37 -12.85
C LEU A 56 -0.93 4.28 -12.20
N VAL A 57 -0.94 4.39 -10.89
CA VAL A 57 0.07 5.10 -10.11
C VAL A 57 0.65 4.22 -9.02
N SER A 58 1.98 4.11 -8.96
CA SER A 58 2.69 3.45 -7.87
C SER A 58 3.32 4.49 -6.94
N LEU A 59 3.11 4.31 -5.64
CA LEU A 59 3.68 5.18 -4.60
C LEU A 59 5.06 4.69 -4.12
N ASP A 60 5.66 3.67 -4.77
CA ASP A 60 6.92 3.06 -4.32
C ASP A 60 8.13 4.01 -4.40
N ARG A 61 8.03 5.13 -5.13
CA ARG A 61 9.07 6.17 -5.22
C ARG A 61 8.83 7.37 -4.31
N LEU A 62 7.72 7.39 -3.57
CA LEU A 62 7.46 8.40 -2.54
C LEU A 62 8.04 7.92 -1.21
N ASP A 63 9.06 8.62 -0.72
CA ASP A 63 9.60 8.37 0.60
C ASP A 63 8.88 9.25 1.62
N TYR A 64 8.03 8.63 2.43
CA TYR A 64 7.32 9.25 3.55
C TYR A 64 7.99 8.95 4.90
N GLY A 65 9.08 8.16 4.92
CA GLY A 65 9.69 7.69 6.15
C GLY A 65 8.77 6.84 7.03
N ILE A 66 9.20 6.65 8.27
CA ILE A 66 8.44 6.02 9.35
C ILE A 66 8.57 6.94 10.55
N GLU A 67 7.46 7.49 11.02
CA GLU A 67 7.40 8.36 12.19
C GLU A 67 6.65 7.65 13.31
N ILE A 68 7.25 7.58 14.50
CA ILE A 68 6.68 6.89 15.66
C ILE A 68 6.37 7.91 16.75
N ASP A 69 5.10 8.00 17.12
CA ASP A 69 4.64 8.76 18.28
C ASP A 69 4.40 7.78 19.44
N ARG A 70 5.31 7.82 20.42
CA ARG A 70 5.22 6.97 21.61
C ARG A 70 4.15 7.42 22.61
N THR A 71 3.79 8.70 22.59
CA THR A 71 2.74 9.24 23.47
C THR A 71 1.37 8.81 22.97
N ALA A 72 1.13 8.90 21.66
CA ALA A 72 -0.11 8.43 21.03
C ALA A 72 -0.12 6.92 20.78
N SER A 73 1.04 6.24 20.89
CA SER A 73 1.22 4.83 20.52
C SER A 73 0.84 4.54 19.06
N THR A 74 1.21 5.45 18.15
CA THR A 74 0.92 5.37 16.71
C THR A 74 2.20 5.37 15.87
N VAL A 75 2.10 4.82 14.66
CA VAL A 75 3.14 4.91 13.64
C VAL A 75 2.54 5.44 12.34
N THR A 76 3.18 6.46 11.76
CA THR A 76 2.81 7.05 10.47
C THR A 76 3.76 6.55 9.40
N VAL A 77 3.22 6.07 8.28
CA VAL A 77 4.00 5.49 7.17
C VAL A 77 3.37 5.80 5.82
N GLY A 78 4.19 5.80 4.77
CA GLY A 78 3.70 5.83 3.39
C GLY A 78 2.89 4.58 3.03
N GLY A 79 1.81 4.73 2.27
CA GLY A 79 0.92 3.61 1.90
C GLY A 79 1.59 2.48 1.10
N SER A 80 2.73 2.76 0.44
CA SER A 80 3.54 1.78 -0.29
C SER A 80 4.43 0.92 0.62
N ILE A 81 4.66 1.27 1.88
CA ILE A 81 5.52 0.46 2.76
C ILE A 81 5.02 -0.99 2.82
N ARG A 82 5.93 -1.96 2.79
CA ARG A 82 5.58 -3.37 2.96
C ARG A 82 5.51 -3.73 4.44
N TYR A 83 4.55 -4.57 4.84
CA TYR A 83 4.37 -4.99 6.23
C TYR A 83 5.64 -5.56 6.88
N GLY A 84 6.46 -6.28 6.12
CA GLY A 84 7.74 -6.81 6.61
C GLY A 84 8.74 -5.72 7.01
N ALA A 85 8.85 -4.67 6.19
CA ALA A 85 9.72 -3.53 6.49
C ALA A 85 9.20 -2.74 7.70
N LEU A 86 7.88 -2.53 7.76
CA LEU A 86 7.23 -1.88 8.90
C LEU A 86 7.45 -2.68 10.19
N ALA A 87 7.23 -3.99 10.17
CA ALA A 87 7.43 -4.85 11.35
C ALA A 87 8.89 -4.80 11.84
N GLN A 88 9.87 -4.86 10.93
CA GLN A 88 11.27 -4.74 11.30
C GLN A 88 11.61 -3.37 11.91
N ALA A 89 11.00 -2.29 11.42
CA ALA A 89 11.18 -0.96 11.99
C ALA A 89 10.61 -0.86 13.40
N LEU A 90 9.40 -1.37 13.62
CA LEU A 90 8.75 -1.37 14.93
C LEU A 90 9.51 -2.23 15.94
N VAL A 91 10.03 -3.40 15.55
CA VAL A 91 10.80 -4.27 16.44
C VAL A 91 12.07 -3.59 16.95
N ARG A 92 12.76 -2.80 16.12
CA ARG A 92 13.95 -2.02 16.56
C ARG A 92 13.61 -1.01 17.65
N GLU A 93 12.35 -0.59 17.73
CA GLU A 93 11.83 0.37 18.69
C GLU A 93 11.13 -0.31 19.89
N GLY A 94 11.13 -1.65 19.94
CA GLY A 94 10.45 -2.44 20.98
C GLY A 94 8.93 -2.47 20.83
N LEU A 95 8.41 -2.21 19.63
CA LEU A 95 6.99 -2.16 19.30
C LEU A 95 6.58 -3.31 18.38
N ALA A 96 5.27 -3.56 18.28
CA ALA A 96 4.71 -4.61 17.43
C ALA A 96 3.33 -4.24 16.88
N LEU A 97 2.95 -4.87 15.77
CA LEU A 97 1.57 -4.88 15.27
C LEU A 97 0.76 -5.96 15.96
N HIS A 98 -0.54 -5.73 16.14
CA HIS A 98 -1.43 -6.68 16.81
C HIS A 98 -1.69 -7.98 16.01
N ASN A 99 -1.50 -7.93 14.67
CA ASN A 99 -1.69 -9.03 13.73
C ASN A 99 -0.90 -8.77 12.42
N MET A 100 -0.69 -9.80 11.60
CA MET A 100 -0.07 -9.70 10.27
C MET A 100 -0.68 -10.71 9.29
N ALA A 101 -0.60 -10.43 7.98
CA ALA A 101 -0.90 -11.40 6.94
C ALA A 101 0.18 -12.49 6.86
N SER A 102 -0.10 -13.58 6.14
CA SER A 102 0.85 -14.70 5.95
C SER A 102 2.12 -14.32 5.18
N LEU A 103 2.06 -13.31 4.31
CA LEU A 103 3.19 -12.83 3.51
C LEU A 103 3.56 -11.38 3.88
N PRO A 104 4.84 -11.09 4.15
CA PRO A 104 5.25 -9.77 4.64
C PRO A 104 5.45 -8.73 3.54
N HIS A 105 5.48 -9.13 2.26
CA HIS A 105 5.82 -8.25 1.13
C HIS A 105 4.60 -7.56 0.50
N ILE A 106 3.50 -7.41 1.25
CA ILE A 106 2.27 -6.74 0.84
C ILE A 106 2.29 -5.28 1.30
N SER A 107 1.91 -4.35 0.43
CA SER A 107 1.82 -2.91 0.75
C SER A 107 0.73 -2.63 1.79
N VAL A 108 1.00 -1.76 2.77
CA VAL A 108 0.06 -1.42 3.86
C VAL A 108 -1.27 -0.91 3.33
N ALA A 109 -1.26 0.10 2.44
CA ALA A 109 -2.51 0.68 1.92
C ALA A 109 -3.35 -0.36 1.15
N GLY A 110 -2.72 -1.18 0.31
CA GLY A 110 -3.41 -2.23 -0.43
C GLY A 110 -4.07 -3.27 0.48
N ALA A 111 -3.36 -3.70 1.53
CA ALA A 111 -3.89 -4.66 2.50
C ALA A 111 -5.06 -4.09 3.32
N VAL A 112 -4.98 -2.82 3.72
CA VAL A 112 -6.06 -2.10 4.41
C VAL A 112 -7.28 -1.96 3.50
N ALA A 113 -7.07 -1.59 2.23
CA ALA A 113 -8.14 -1.40 1.26
C ALA A 113 -8.98 -2.66 0.98
N THR A 114 -8.41 -3.86 1.16
CA THR A 114 -9.08 -5.14 0.90
C THR A 114 -9.37 -5.94 2.15
N ALA A 115 -9.34 -5.32 3.34
CA ALA A 115 -9.59 -5.98 4.62
C ALA A 115 -8.73 -7.23 4.88
N THR A 116 -7.46 -7.17 4.46
CA THR A 116 -6.48 -8.25 4.71
C THR A 116 -6.40 -8.55 6.20
N HIS A 117 -6.36 -9.82 6.57
CA HIS A 117 -6.34 -10.26 7.97
C HIS A 117 -5.33 -11.38 8.22
N GLY A 118 -4.94 -11.55 9.48
CA GLY A 118 -4.26 -12.74 9.98
C GLY A 118 -5.27 -13.75 10.54
N SER A 119 -4.98 -14.31 11.71
CA SER A 119 -5.88 -15.23 12.42
C SER A 119 -6.10 -14.78 13.87
N GLY A 120 -7.04 -15.44 14.56
CA GLY A 120 -7.39 -15.23 15.96
C GLY A 120 -8.75 -14.58 16.15
N ASP A 121 -9.59 -15.20 16.98
CA ASP A 121 -11.01 -14.82 17.15
C ASP A 121 -11.21 -13.37 17.59
N ALA A 122 -10.30 -12.84 18.40
CA ALA A 122 -10.33 -11.46 18.90
C ALA A 122 -9.46 -10.49 18.08
N LYS A 123 -8.91 -10.92 16.93
CA LYS A 123 -8.02 -10.11 16.10
C LYS A 123 -8.75 -9.66 14.85
N GLY A 124 -9.05 -8.36 14.77
CA GLY A 124 -9.61 -7.74 13.58
C GLY A 124 -8.70 -7.86 12.35
N ASN A 125 -9.23 -7.48 11.20
CA ASN A 125 -8.40 -7.31 10.00
C ASN A 125 -7.42 -6.14 10.20
N LEU A 126 -6.40 -6.03 9.35
CA LEU A 126 -5.33 -5.05 9.54
C LEU A 126 -5.82 -3.59 9.48
N ALA A 127 -6.96 -3.32 8.84
CA ALA A 127 -7.56 -2.00 8.82
C ALA A 127 -8.07 -1.55 10.20
N THR A 128 -8.36 -2.47 11.13
CA THR A 128 -8.85 -2.09 12.48
C THR A 128 -7.79 -1.44 13.35
N ALA A 129 -6.52 -1.47 12.96
CA ALA A 129 -5.44 -0.75 13.64
C ALA A 129 -5.15 0.64 13.05
N VAL A 130 -5.84 1.04 11.99
CA VAL A 130 -5.62 2.34 11.35
C VAL A 130 -6.31 3.43 12.16
N ALA A 131 -5.51 4.35 12.72
CA ALA A 131 -6.01 5.48 13.49
C ALA A 131 -6.38 6.70 12.61
N ALA A 132 -5.69 6.87 11.48
CA ALA A 132 -5.87 8.00 10.57
C ALA A 132 -5.44 7.63 9.14
N LEU A 133 -5.95 8.38 8.15
CA LEU A 133 -5.58 8.29 6.75
C LEU A 133 -5.37 9.70 6.17
N GLU A 134 -4.38 9.85 5.31
CA GLU A 134 -4.23 10.99 4.42
C GLU A 134 -4.62 10.57 3.00
N LEU A 135 -5.52 11.31 2.38
CA LEU A 135 -6.04 11.05 1.03
C LEU A 135 -5.67 12.22 0.11
N VAL A 136 -5.39 11.90 -1.15
CA VAL A 136 -5.10 12.85 -2.23
C VAL A 136 -6.29 12.94 -3.17
#